data_AF-A0A969I4U6-F1
#
_entry.id   AF-A0A969I4U6-F1
#
_cell.length_a   1.000
_cell.length_b   1.000
_cell.length_c   1.000
_cell.angle_alpha   90.00
_cell.angle_beta   90.00
_cell.angle_gamma   90.00
#
_symmetry.space_group_name_H-M   'P 1'
#
loop_
_entity.id
_entity.type
_entity.pdbx_description
1 polymer ?
#
loop_
_entity_poly.entity_id
_entity_poly.type
_entity_poly.pdbx_seq_one_letter_code
_entity_poly.pdbx_strand_id
1 'polypeptide(L)'
;MTFRWFILALVVSATVINYLDRQIIALLKPVLEDEFGWSDRDYGHVVSAFQFAAALAYLGVGWFIDRVGVRRGYAISIAVWSAAAMAHAAARSVAQFMTARVVLGVAEAANTPAAVKTIALWFPVHERAFALGWMNSGSNLGA
;
A
#
# COMPACT_ATOMS: atom_id res chain seq x y z
N MET A 1 -7.57 7.93 27.32
CA MET A 1 -6.35 7.28 26.81
C MET A 1 -6.55 6.50 25.49
N THR A 2 -7.77 6.34 24.96
CA THR A 2 -8.04 5.32 23.92
C THR A 2 -7.84 5.78 22.47
N PHE A 3 -8.05 7.06 22.15
CA PHE A 3 -8.17 7.49 20.75
C PHE A 3 -6.87 7.43 19.93
N ARG A 4 -5.71 7.77 20.53
CA ARG A 4 -4.40 7.70 19.85
C ARG A 4 -4.00 6.26 19.47
N TRP A 5 -4.31 5.30 20.34
CA TRP A 5 -4.04 3.87 20.12
C TRP A 5 -5.00 3.27 19.11
N PHE A 6 -6.25 3.74 19.07
CA PHE A 6 -7.19 3.37 18.01
C PHE A 6 -6.71 3.84 16.63
N ILE A 7 -6.21 5.07 16.51
CA ILE A 7 -5.60 5.57 15.26
C ILE A 7 -4.38 4.73 14.88
N LEU A 8 -3.52 4.40 15.85
CA LEU A 8 -2.36 3.53 15.60
C LEU A 8 -2.80 2.16 15.07
N ALA A 9 -3.81 1.54 15.69
CA ALA A 9 -4.34 0.26 15.23
C ALA A 9 -4.84 0.35 13.77
N LEU A 10 -5.57 1.41 13.40
CA LEU A 10 -6.00 1.62 12.01
C LEU A 10 -4.83 1.74 11.03
N VAL A 11 -3.80 2.50 11.38
CA VAL A 11 -2.58 2.67 10.56
C VAL A 11 -1.82 1.34 10.42
N VAL A 12 -1.71 0.57 11.50
CA VAL A 12 -1.06 -0.75 11.50
C VAL A 12 -1.85 -1.72 10.63
N SER A 13 -3.19 -1.79 10.77
CA SER A 13 -4.03 -2.63 9.92
C SER A 13 -3.92 -2.26 8.45
N ALA A 14 -3.92 -0.97 8.13
CA ALA A 14 -3.72 -0.50 6.76
C ALA A 14 -2.34 -0.89 6.20
N THR A 15 -1.31 -0.88 7.05
CA THR A 15 0.04 -1.36 6.69
C THR A 15 0.07 -2.87 6.47
N VAL A 16 -0.62 -3.66 7.30
CA VAL A 16 -0.73 -5.12 7.09
C VAL A 16 -1.40 -5.42 5.75
N ILE A 17 -2.53 -4.76 5.44
CA ILE A 17 -3.24 -4.93 4.17
C ILE A 17 -2.33 -4.59 2.98
N ASN A 18 -1.59 -3.49 3.06
CA ASN A 18 -0.64 -3.08 2.03
C ASN A 18 0.41 -4.15 1.71
N TYR A 19 0.93 -4.82 2.73
CA TYR A 19 1.92 -5.89 2.54
C TYR A 19 1.27 -7.17 2.01
N LEU A 20 0.07 -7.52 2.48
CA LEU A 20 -0.69 -8.64 1.94
C LEU A 20 -0.99 -8.46 0.45
N ASP A 21 -1.41 -7.27 0.02
CA ASP A 21 -1.69 -6.95 -1.39
C ASP A 21 -0.44 -7.09 -2.28
N ARG A 22 0.76 -6.94 -1.70
CA ARG A 22 2.03 -7.17 -2.40
C ARG A 22 2.35 -8.65 -2.54
N GLN A 23 1.97 -9.47 -1.56
CA GLN A 23 2.23 -10.90 -1.56
C GLN A 23 1.22 -11.71 -2.39
N ILE A 24 -0.05 -11.30 -2.39
CA ILE A 24 -1.14 -12.03 -3.05
C ILE A 24 -0.83 -12.30 -4.52
N ILE A 25 -0.14 -11.40 -5.23
CA ILE A 25 0.19 -11.60 -6.65
C ILE A 25 1.10 -12.82 -6.88
N ALA A 26 2.06 -13.07 -5.98
CA ALA A 26 2.96 -14.21 -6.08
C ALA A 26 2.22 -15.53 -5.81
N LEU A 27 1.27 -15.48 -4.87
CA LEU A 27 0.39 -16.61 -4.57
C LEU A 27 -0.58 -16.92 -5.71
N LEU A 28 -1.10 -15.88 -6.37
CA LEU A 28 -2.05 -16.02 -7.48
C LEU A 28 -1.38 -16.33 -8.81
N LYS A 29 -0.05 -16.27 -8.92
CA LYS A 29 0.68 -16.55 -10.16
C LYS A 29 0.19 -17.82 -10.89
N PRO A 30 0.16 -19.02 -10.28
CA PRO A 30 -0.30 -20.23 -10.99
C PRO A 30 -1.76 -20.14 -11.45
N VAL A 31 -2.63 -19.48 -10.67
CA VAL A 31 -4.04 -19.28 -11.05
C VAL A 31 -4.15 -18.34 -12.24
N LEU A 32 -3.36 -17.26 -12.28
CA LEU A 32 -3.35 -16.30 -13.38
C LEU A 32 -2.76 -16.92 -14.66
N GLU A 33 -1.79 -17.82 -14.53
CA GLU A 33 -1.24 -18.61 -15.64
C GLU A 33 -2.29 -19.56 -16.22
N ASP A 34 -3.00 -20.30 -15.36
CA ASP A 34 -4.03 -21.25 -15.78
C ASP A 34 -5.29 -20.58 -16.36
N GLU A 35 -5.77 -19.51 -15.73
CA GLU A 35 -7.05 -18.87 -16.10
C GLU A 35 -6.91 -17.89 -17.28
N PHE A 36 -5.80 -17.14 -17.34
CA PHE A 36 -5.59 -16.10 -18.35
C PHE A 36 -4.46 -16.41 -19.33
N GLY A 37 -3.79 -17.56 -19.20
CA GLY A 37 -2.70 -17.97 -20.10
C GLY A 37 -1.47 -17.06 -20.02
N TRP A 38 -1.23 -16.43 -18.86
CA TRP A 38 -0.10 -15.51 -18.69
C TRP A 38 1.23 -16.24 -18.81
N SER A 39 2.22 -15.59 -19.39
CA SER A 39 3.59 -16.09 -19.35
C SER A 39 4.34 -15.58 -18.11
N ASP A 40 5.43 -16.26 -17.74
CA ASP A 40 6.39 -15.77 -16.75
C ASP A 40 6.86 -14.33 -17.04
N ARG A 41 6.96 -13.98 -18.33
CA ARG A 41 7.35 -12.64 -18.79
C ARG A 41 6.27 -11.61 -18.45
N ASP A 42 4.99 -11.94 -18.64
CA ASP A 42 3.88 -11.05 -18.31
C ASP A 42 3.82 -10.77 -16.81
N TYR A 43 3.94 -11.82 -15.99
CA TYR A 43 4.05 -11.69 -14.54
C TYR A 43 5.21 -10.79 -14.14
N GLY A 44 6.40 -11.01 -14.72
CA GLY A 44 7.58 -10.17 -14.48
C GLY A 44 7.36 -8.69 -14.83
N HIS A 45 6.68 -8.40 -15.95
CA HIS A 45 6.32 -7.04 -16.33
C HIS A 45 5.35 -6.39 -15.35
N VAL A 46 4.32 -7.12 -14.89
CA VAL A 46 3.35 -6.59 -13.91
C VAL A 46 4.02 -6.24 -12.60
N VAL A 47 4.89 -7.12 -12.08
CA VAL A 47 5.64 -6.88 -10.84
C VAL A 47 6.59 -5.69 -11.00
N SER A 48 7.31 -5.62 -12.11
CA SER A 48 8.26 -4.53 -12.39
C SER A 48 7.55 -3.18 -12.54
N ALA A 49 6.41 -3.15 -13.25
CA ALA A 49 5.61 -1.94 -13.43
C ALA A 49 5.09 -1.40 -12.09
N PHE A 50 4.61 -2.28 -11.21
CA PHE A 50 4.20 -1.92 -9.85
C PHE A 50 5.36 -1.30 -9.05
N GLN A 51 6.52 -1.95 -9.04
CA GLN A 51 7.69 -1.48 -8.30
C GLN A 51 8.19 -0.13 -8.83
N PHE A 52 8.26 0.02 -10.15
CA PHE A 52 8.67 1.26 -10.80
C PHE A 52 7.70 2.41 -10.50
N ALA A 53 6.39 2.14 -10.58
CA ALA A 53 5.36 3.12 -10.26
C ALA A 53 5.42 3.56 -8.79
N ALA A 54 5.59 2.60 -7.87
CA ALA A 54 5.78 2.91 -6.45
C ALA A 54 7.06 3.72 -6.20
N ALA A 55 8.17 3.36 -6.83
CA ALA A 55 9.45 4.08 -6.73
C ALA A 55 9.31 5.54 -7.19
N LEU A 56 8.65 5.77 -8.33
CA LEU A 56 8.39 7.11 -8.84
C LEU A 56 7.46 7.90 -7.91
N ALA A 57 6.42 7.26 -7.39
CA ALA A 57 5.49 7.88 -6.45
C ALA A 57 6.17 8.33 -5.15
N TYR A 58 7.14 7.57 -4.64
CA TYR A 58 7.90 7.94 -3.44
C TYR A 58 8.60 9.30 -3.56
N LEU A 59 9.00 9.72 -4.77
CA LEU A 59 9.63 11.03 -4.99
C LEU A 59 8.68 12.20 -4.72
N GLY A 60 7.38 12.02 -4.96
CA GLY A 60 6.37 13.09 -4.85
C GLY A 60 5.45 12.97 -3.63
N VAL A 61 5.35 11.78 -3.03
CA VAL A 61 4.32 11.50 -2.03
C VAL A 61 4.50 12.27 -0.73
N GLY A 62 5.74 12.53 -0.31
CA GLY A 62 6.03 13.36 0.87
C GLY A 62 5.48 14.76 0.70
N TRP A 63 5.79 15.40 -0.42
CA TRP A 63 5.26 16.72 -0.79
C TRP A 63 3.72 16.72 -0.84
N PHE A 64 3.12 15.68 -1.42
CA PHE A 64 1.66 15.54 -1.48
C PHE A 64 1.03 15.46 -0.08
N ILE A 65 1.54 14.60 0.80
CA ILE A 65 1.04 14.43 2.17
C ILE A 65 1.24 15.72 2.99
N ASP A 66 2.33 16.45 2.76
CA ASP A 66 2.59 17.73 3.39
C ASP A 66 1.61 18.81 2.96
N ARG A 67 1.28 18.89 1.67
CA ARG A 67 0.39 19.91 1.10
C ARG A 67 -1.09 19.64 1.37
N VAL A 68 -1.54 18.40 1.26
CA VAL A 68 -2.96 18.02 1.44
C VAL A 68 -3.29 17.77 2.92
N GLY A 69 -2.26 17.52 3.73
CA GLY A 69 -2.37 17.18 5.15
C GLY A 69 -2.62 15.69 5.36
N VAL A 70 -2.03 15.15 6.43
CA VAL A 70 -1.96 13.69 6.68
C VAL A 70 -3.33 13.02 6.70
N ARG A 71 -4.34 13.65 7.31
CA ARG A 71 -5.68 13.05 7.46
C ARG A 71 -6.37 12.85 6.11
N ARG A 72 -6.37 13.89 5.26
CA ARG A 72 -7.02 13.85 3.95
C ARG A 72 -6.18 13.07 2.95
N GLY A 73 -4.87 13.32 2.93
CA GLY A 73 -3.95 12.62 2.05
C GLY A 73 -4.00 11.11 2.24
N TYR A 74 -3.96 10.64 3.50
CA TYR A 74 -4.01 9.21 3.77
C TYR A 74 -5.38 8.59 3.43
N ALA A 75 -6.49 9.27 3.75
CA ALA A 75 -7.81 8.79 3.39
C ALA A 75 -8.00 8.68 1.86
N ILE A 76 -7.48 9.64 1.09
CA ILE A 76 -7.49 9.60 -0.38
C ILE A 76 -6.67 8.42 -0.87
N SER A 77 -5.46 8.22 -0.34
CA SER A 77 -4.61 7.09 -0.73
C SER A 77 -5.26 5.74 -0.44
N ILE A 78 -5.89 5.57 0.73
CA ILE A 78 -6.64 4.36 1.07
C ILE A 78 -7.80 4.14 0.11
N ALA A 79 -8.57 5.19 -0.19
CA ALA A 79 -9.69 5.08 -1.13
C ALA A 79 -9.23 4.69 -2.54
N VAL A 80 -8.14 5.31 -3.04
CA VAL A 80 -7.58 5.02 -4.36
C VAL A 80 -7.00 3.61 -4.40
N TRP A 81 -6.23 3.18 -3.39
CA TRP A 81 -5.70 1.82 -3.34
C TRP A 81 -6.85 0.80 -3.30
N SER A 82 -7.94 1.11 -2.58
CA SER A 82 -9.04 0.16 -2.41
C SER A 82 -9.84 0.02 -3.69
N ALA A 83 -10.06 1.14 -4.41
CA ALA A 83 -10.65 1.12 -5.74
C ALA A 83 -9.76 0.35 -6.74
N ALA A 84 -8.44 0.55 -6.69
CA ALA A 84 -7.50 -0.19 -7.52
C ALA A 84 -7.52 -1.68 -7.20
N ALA A 85 -7.54 -2.08 -5.92
CA ALA A 85 -7.68 -3.47 -5.50
C ALA A 85 -8.95 -4.11 -6.06
N MET A 86 -10.11 -3.44 -5.95
CA MET A 86 -11.35 -3.92 -6.56
C MET A 86 -11.28 -4.01 -8.10
N ALA A 87 -10.56 -3.09 -8.75
CA ALA A 87 -10.40 -3.10 -10.19
C ALA A 87 -9.64 -4.35 -10.71
N HIS A 88 -8.82 -5.00 -9.89
CA HIS A 88 -8.18 -6.27 -10.26
C HIS A 88 -9.21 -7.38 -10.49
N ALA A 89 -10.29 -7.44 -9.71
CA ALA A 89 -11.34 -8.43 -9.87
C ALA A 89 -12.13 -8.27 -11.18
N ALA A 90 -12.11 -7.08 -11.78
CA ALA A 90 -12.75 -6.79 -13.07
C ALA A 90 -11.79 -6.95 -14.26
N ALA A 91 -10.50 -7.18 -14.02
CA ALA A 91 -9.51 -7.27 -15.08
C ALA A 91 -9.65 -8.59 -15.86
N ARG A 92 -9.68 -8.49 -17.19
CA ARG A 92 -9.76 -9.65 -18.11
C ARG A 92 -8.53 -9.80 -18.99
N SER A 93 -7.53 -8.93 -18.83
CA SER A 93 -6.28 -8.96 -19.59
C SER A 93 -5.10 -8.52 -18.75
N VAL A 94 -3.89 -8.94 -19.15
CA VAL A 94 -2.61 -8.53 -18.53
C VAL A 94 -2.54 -7.01 -18.41
N ALA A 95 -2.89 -6.27 -19.46
CA ALA A 95 -2.80 -4.81 -19.48
C ALA A 95 -3.75 -4.14 -18.49
N GLN A 96 -4.99 -4.63 -18.36
CA GLN A 96 -5.95 -4.13 -17.37
C GLN A 96 -5.46 -4.39 -15.94
N PHE A 97 -4.97 -5.60 -15.69
CA PHE A 97 -4.42 -5.96 -14.38
C PHE A 97 -3.16 -5.15 -14.04
N MET A 98 -2.26 -4.98 -15.00
CA MET A 98 -1.05 -4.15 -14.86
C MET A 98 -1.40 -2.70 -14.54
N THR A 99 -2.42 -2.14 -15.19
CA THR A 99 -2.86 -0.77 -14.92
C THR A 99 -3.41 -0.64 -13.50
N ALA A 100 -4.24 -1.59 -13.05
CA ALA A 100 -4.73 -1.63 -11.67
C ALA A 100 -3.56 -1.74 -10.68
N ARG A 101 -2.54 -2.55 -10.96
CA ARG A 101 -1.32 -2.65 -10.14
C ARG A 101 -0.54 -1.35 -10.11
N VAL A 102 -0.35 -0.67 -11.24
CA VAL A 102 0.37 0.62 -11.27
C VAL A 102 -0.34 1.65 -10.39
N VAL A 103 -1.66 1.78 -10.53
CA VAL A 103 -2.45 2.70 -9.69
C VAL A 103 -2.34 2.34 -8.21
N LEU A 104 -2.44 1.04 -7.89
CA LEU A 104 -2.25 0.53 -6.54
C LEU A 104 -0.87 0.94 -6.00
N GLY A 105 0.22 0.66 -6.73
CA GLY A 105 1.58 1.00 -6.30
C GLY A 105 1.81 2.49 -6.04
N VAL A 106 1.21 3.36 -6.86
CA VAL A 106 1.26 4.82 -6.65
C VAL A 106 0.52 5.22 -5.39
N ALA A 107 -0.68 4.69 -5.15
CA ALA A 107 -1.48 5.02 -3.99
C ALA A 107 -0.88 4.49 -2.68
N GLU A 108 -0.36 3.27 -2.73
CA GLU A 108 0.29 2.60 -1.61
C GLU A 108 1.57 3.30 -1.12
N ALA A 109 2.29 4.00 -2.00
CA ALA A 109 3.51 4.73 -1.64
C ALA A 109 3.26 5.79 -0.55
N ALA A 110 2.01 6.22 -0.36
CA ALA A 110 1.63 7.16 0.68
C ALA A 110 1.52 6.53 2.08
N ASN A 111 1.43 5.20 2.18
CA ASN A 111 1.19 4.52 3.45
C ASN A 111 2.27 4.84 4.48
N THR A 112 3.53 4.56 4.16
CA THR A 112 4.67 4.76 5.06
C THR A 112 4.83 6.22 5.52
N PRO A 113 4.90 7.23 4.63
CA PRO A 113 5.05 8.62 5.07
C PRO A 113 3.83 9.12 5.84
N ALA A 114 2.61 8.74 5.46
CA ALA A 114 1.41 9.13 6.19
C ALA A 114 1.36 8.49 7.58
N ALA A 115 1.75 7.21 7.70
CA ALA A 115 1.81 6.48 8.97
C ALA A 115 2.83 7.10 9.93
N VAL A 116 4.06 7.32 9.46
CA VAL A 116 5.12 7.97 10.25
C VAL A 116 4.70 9.35 10.71
N LYS A 117 4.12 10.16 9.82
CA LYS A 117 3.65 11.51 10.15
C LYS A 117 2.47 11.47 11.13
N THR A 118 1.57 10.51 11.01
CA THR A 118 0.46 10.30 11.95
C THR A 118 0.99 9.98 13.34
N ILE A 119 1.95 9.06 13.46
CA ILE A 119 2.58 8.74 14.74
C ILE A 119 3.26 9.96 15.34
N ALA A 120 3.99 10.74 14.54
CA ALA A 120 4.66 11.95 15.00
C ALA A 120 3.67 13.02 15.54
N LEU A 121 2.49 13.13 14.94
CA LEU A 121 1.47 14.12 15.35
C LEU A 121 0.66 13.69 16.57
N TRP A 122 0.39 12.39 16.73
CA TRP A 122 -0.51 11.88 17.77
C TRP A 122 0.20 11.35 19.02
N PHE A 123 1.48 10.98 18.94
CA PHE A 123 2.24 10.40 20.05
C PHE A 123 3.34 11.34 20.56
N PRO A 124 3.52 11.44 21.90
CA PRO A 124 4.63 12.15 22.51
C PRO A 124 5.97 11.45 22.21
N VAL A 125 7.07 12.21 22.21
CA VAL A 125 8.39 11.75 21.72
C VAL A 125 8.84 10.41 22.31
N HIS A 126 8.59 10.17 23.60
CA HIS A 126 8.97 8.93 24.29
C HIS A 126 8.13 7.70 23.91
N GLU A 127 6.89 7.88 23.41
CA GLU A 127 6.01 6.78 22.95
C GLU A 127 6.19 6.48 21.45
N ARG A 128 6.81 7.39 20.67
CA ARG A 128 6.92 7.25 19.20
C ARG A 128 7.70 6.02 18.77
N ALA A 129 8.79 5.69 19.47
CA ALA A 129 9.60 4.50 19.16
C ALA A 129 8.78 3.21 19.29
N PHE A 130 7.94 3.12 20.33
CA PHE A 130 7.06 1.99 20.54
C PHE A 130 5.97 1.90 19.45
N ALA A 131 5.34 3.03 19.11
CA ALA A 131 4.34 3.07 18.04
C ALA A 131 4.92 2.73 16.64
N LEU A 132 6.13 3.20 16.33
CA LEU A 132 6.85 2.82 15.12
C LEU A 132 7.26 1.34 15.15
N GLY A 133 7.57 0.79 16.32
CA GLY A 133 7.82 -0.64 16.51
C GLY A 133 6.61 -1.48 16.08
N TRP A 134 5.41 -1.13 16.56
CA TRP A 134 4.16 -1.79 16.15
C TRP A 134 3.90 -1.69 14.64
N MET A 135 4.17 -0.54 14.03
CA MET A 135 4.04 -0.36 12.58
C MET A 135 4.97 -1.30 11.81
N ASN A 136 6.23 -1.43 12.23
CA ASN A 136 7.18 -2.37 11.62
C ASN A 136 6.79 -3.84 11.87
N SER A 137 6.28 -4.17 13.06
CA SER A 137 5.72 -5.50 13.32
C SER A 137 4.53 -5.81 12.41
N GLY A 138 3.68 -4.81 12.11
CA GLY A 138 2.60 -4.94 11.14
C GLY A 138 3.09 -5.30 9.74
N SER A 139 4.14 -4.64 9.26
CA SER A 139 4.80 -5.00 7.99
C SER A 139 5.27 -6.45 7.96
N ASN A 140 5.84 -6.96 9.06
CA ASN A 140 6.31 -8.35 9.15
C ASN A 140 5.16 -9.37 9.21
N LEU A 141 4.00 -9.02 9.78
CA LEU A 141 2.83 -9.91 9.81
C LEU A 141 2.18 -10.06 8.43
N GLY A 142 2.30 -9.03 7.59
CA GLY A 142 1.79 -9.05 6.22
C GLY A 142 2.82 -9.48 5.18
N ALA A 143 4.06 -9.80 5.58
CA ALA A 143 5.18 -10.27 4.75
C ALA A 143 5.35 -11.80 4.86
#